data_AF-A0A2V8K7A1-F1
#
_entry.id   AF-A0A2V8K7A1-F1
#
_cell.length_a   1.000
_cell.length_b   1.000
_cell.length_c   1.000
_cell.angle_alpha   90.00
_cell.angle_beta   90.00
_cell.angle_gamma   90.00
#
_symmetry.space_group_name_H-M   'P 1'
#
loop_
_entity.id
_entity.type
_entity.pdbx_description
1 polymer ?
#
loop_
_entity_poly.entity_id
_entity_poly.type
_entity_poly.pdbx_seq_one_letter_code
_entity_poly.pdbx_strand_id
1 'polypeptide(L)'
;MLRILLISAAILVLTTAFPAPQRRLQDFFRSFTAEWVRCNPNLATSSRYFTGSEQERIERLLTPVTTAWRRDRIRLAREGLTALRKFDRSRMTETERVSADLMEWQLDTVVREEPFLDFNFPFDQCGGVNVDLVYTLTVGHPLLNENDASNYLARLSQVSARIEEAVTESRRLAEKGMFPPKFILQATIAQMKQFIVSSPVLNPFVTAFAERMRGMKSIPDAKREQFRAEAEKIVRTQVYPAWQKAITLLEPLVNCAT
;
A
#
# COMPACT_ATOMS: atom_id res chain seq x y z
N MET A 1 62.03 25.99 61.99
CA MET A 1 61.19 26.49 60.89
C MET A 1 60.67 25.30 60.09
N LEU A 2 59.37 25.02 60.22
CA LEU A 2 58.70 23.78 59.77
C LEU A 2 58.23 23.93 58.31
N ARG A 3 58.67 23.04 57.40
CA ARG A 3 58.18 22.96 56.01
C ARG A 3 57.01 22.00 55.95
N ILE A 4 55.83 22.49 55.60
CA ILE A 4 54.61 21.70 55.37
C ILE A 4 54.60 21.29 53.88
N LEU A 5 54.66 19.98 53.61
CA LEU A 5 54.41 19.39 52.30
C LEU A 5 52.89 19.27 52.09
N LEU A 6 52.36 19.95 51.08
CA LEU A 6 50.99 19.78 50.57
C LEU A 6 51.00 18.63 49.54
N ILE A 7 50.35 17.51 49.88
CA ILE A 7 50.05 16.43 48.93
C ILE A 7 48.65 16.69 48.37
N SER A 8 48.57 17.09 47.10
CA SER A 8 47.32 17.19 46.36
C SER A 8 46.87 15.79 45.92
N ALA A 9 45.76 15.30 46.48
CA ALA A 9 45.09 14.10 46.01
C ALA A 9 44.20 14.45 44.80
N ALA A 10 44.59 14.00 43.61
CA ALA A 10 43.76 14.08 42.41
C ALA A 10 42.66 12.99 42.49
N ILE A 11 41.41 13.41 42.68
CA ILE A 11 40.25 12.52 42.60
C ILE A 11 39.94 12.30 41.12
N LEU A 12 40.29 11.12 40.61
CA LEU A 12 39.92 10.66 39.27
C LEU A 12 38.44 10.26 39.30
N VAL A 13 37.56 11.18 38.91
CA VAL A 13 36.14 10.86 38.67
C VAL A 13 36.07 10.05 37.36
N LEU A 14 35.99 8.72 37.47
CA LEU A 14 35.57 7.89 36.35
C LEU A 14 34.10 8.23 36.06
N THR A 15 33.88 9.04 35.02
CA THR A 15 32.56 9.18 34.42
C THR A 15 32.24 7.87 33.73
N THR A 16 31.49 6.98 34.40
CA THR A 16 30.84 5.87 33.70
C THR A 16 29.82 6.50 32.76
N ALA A 17 30.21 6.66 31.49
CA ALA A 17 29.28 7.00 30.43
C ALA A 17 28.24 5.88 30.40
N PHE A 18 27.08 6.11 31.01
CA PHE A 18 25.96 5.22 30.86
C PHE A 18 25.66 5.13 29.36
N PRO A 19 25.65 3.93 28.75
CA PRO A 19 25.24 3.81 27.37
C PRO A 19 23.84 4.42 27.26
N ALA A 20 23.64 5.29 26.26
CA ALA A 20 22.33 5.87 25.98
C ALA A 20 21.27 4.76 26.03
N PRO A 21 20.10 4.98 26.67
CA PRO A 21 19.10 3.94 26.84
C PRO A 21 18.79 3.34 25.46
N GLN A 22 19.16 2.06 25.28
CA GLN A 22 18.94 1.37 24.04
C GLN A 22 17.43 1.37 23.78
N ARG A 23 17.04 1.84 22.59
CA ARG A 23 15.64 1.78 22.16
C ARG A 23 15.11 0.38 22.44
N ARG A 24 13.94 0.25 23.05
CA ARG A 24 13.36 -1.09 23.30
C ARG A 24 12.98 -1.72 21.96
N LEU A 25 13.22 -3.03 21.80
CA LEU A 25 12.89 -3.76 20.58
C LEU A 25 11.42 -3.58 20.18
N GLN A 26 10.53 -3.60 21.17
CA GLN A 26 9.09 -3.36 20.98
C GLN A 26 8.78 -1.97 20.40
N ASP A 27 9.53 -0.93 20.81
CA ASP A 27 9.34 0.42 20.27
C ASP A 27 9.87 0.55 18.84
N PHE A 28 10.86 -0.26 18.48
CA PHE A 28 11.30 -0.39 17.10
C PHE A 28 10.23 -1.08 16.25
N PHE A 29 9.76 -2.27 16.65
CA PHE A 29 8.69 -2.98 15.93
C PHE A 29 7.45 -2.12 15.72
N ARG A 30 7.02 -1.40 16.76
CA ARG A 30 5.87 -0.48 16.68
C ARG A 30 6.09 0.61 15.64
N SER A 31 7.22 1.32 15.69
CA SER A 31 7.49 2.41 14.76
C SER A 31 7.69 1.95 13.33
N PHE A 32 8.39 0.82 13.15
CA PHE A 32 8.67 0.29 11.83
C PHE A 32 7.37 -0.20 11.19
N THR A 33 6.53 -0.90 11.96
CA THR A 33 5.19 -1.29 11.50
C THR A 33 4.38 -0.06 11.09
N ALA A 34 4.41 1.02 11.87
CA ALA A 34 3.72 2.25 11.51
C ALA A 34 4.24 2.86 10.20
N GLU A 35 5.55 2.92 9.98
CA GLU A 35 6.14 3.38 8.71
C GLU A 35 5.75 2.46 7.54
N TRP A 36 5.82 1.15 7.76
CA TRP A 36 5.46 0.14 6.76
C TRP A 36 4.01 0.25 6.31
N VAL A 37 3.09 0.40 7.26
CA VAL A 37 1.66 0.57 6.98
C VAL A 37 1.39 1.91 6.31
N ARG A 38 2.06 2.99 6.73
CA ARG A 38 1.93 4.33 6.12
C ARG A 38 2.29 4.35 4.64
N CYS A 39 3.26 3.55 4.22
CA CYS A 39 3.64 3.43 2.81
C CYS A 39 2.58 2.74 1.95
N ASN A 40 1.58 2.07 2.54
CA ASN A 40 0.50 1.40 1.80
C ASN A 40 -0.87 1.94 2.23
N PRO A 41 -1.35 3.04 1.60
CA PRO A 41 -2.64 3.64 1.93
C PRO A 41 -3.82 2.66 1.94
N ASN A 42 -3.88 1.71 1.00
CA ASN A 42 -4.94 0.70 0.96
C ASN A 42 -4.94 -0.16 2.24
N LEU A 43 -3.77 -0.62 2.68
CA LEU A 43 -3.62 -1.38 3.93
C LEU A 43 -4.00 -0.53 5.14
N ALA A 44 -3.44 0.68 5.23
CA ALA A 44 -3.69 1.61 6.33
C ALA A 44 -5.16 1.98 6.48
N THR A 45 -5.87 2.16 5.36
CA THR A 45 -7.32 2.35 5.35
C THR A 45 -8.07 1.10 5.78
N SER A 46 -7.79 -0.08 5.20
CA SER A 46 -8.54 -1.29 5.51
C SER A 46 -8.39 -1.73 6.97
N SER A 47 -7.21 -1.50 7.56
CA SER A 47 -6.94 -1.84 8.96
C SER A 47 -7.27 -0.71 9.94
N ARG A 48 -7.53 0.51 9.44
CA ARG A 48 -7.60 1.75 10.23
C ARG A 48 -6.49 1.85 11.26
N TYR A 49 -5.26 1.67 10.80
CA TYR A 49 -4.10 1.52 11.68
C TYR A 49 -3.80 2.79 12.49
N PHE A 50 -4.00 3.96 11.89
CA PHE A 50 -3.73 5.25 12.52
C PHE A 50 -4.99 5.84 13.14
N THR A 51 -4.85 7.00 13.77
CA THR A 51 -5.95 7.77 14.36
C THR A 51 -5.86 9.24 13.99
N GLY A 52 -6.93 9.99 14.24
CA GLY A 52 -6.99 11.44 14.02
C GLY A 52 -6.72 11.87 12.58
N SER A 53 -6.11 13.05 12.44
CA SER A 53 -5.89 13.70 11.14
C SER A 53 -5.01 12.89 10.17
N GLU A 54 -4.12 12.05 10.70
CA GLU A 54 -3.32 11.15 9.88
C GLU A 54 -4.19 10.09 9.19
N GLN A 55 -5.04 9.41 9.97
CA GLN A 55 -5.96 8.43 9.41
C GLN A 55 -6.92 9.10 8.43
N GLU A 56 -7.53 10.23 8.81
CA GLU A 56 -8.45 10.99 7.96
C GLU A 56 -7.86 11.35 6.60
N ARG A 57 -6.57 11.72 6.56
CA ARG A 57 -5.87 11.97 5.29
C ARG A 57 -5.68 10.69 4.48
N ILE A 58 -5.28 9.59 5.12
CA ILE A 58 -5.01 8.30 4.46
C ILE A 58 -6.29 7.65 3.92
N GLU A 59 -7.43 7.79 4.62
CA GLU A 59 -8.75 7.29 4.20
C GLU A 59 -9.14 7.71 2.78
N ARG A 60 -8.54 8.78 2.27
CA ARG A 60 -8.83 9.37 0.96
C ARG A 60 -7.85 8.96 -0.13
N LEU A 61 -6.88 8.09 0.14
CA LEU A 61 -5.80 7.77 -0.81
C LEU A 61 -5.91 6.34 -1.35
N LEU A 62 -5.46 6.16 -2.59
CA LEU A 62 -5.14 4.83 -3.13
C LEU A 62 -3.62 4.63 -3.19
N THR A 63 -3.17 3.42 -2.88
CA THR A 63 -1.75 3.05 -3.01
C THR A 63 -1.30 3.22 -4.47
N PRO A 64 -0.19 3.95 -4.73
CA PRO A 64 0.35 4.09 -6.08
C PRO A 64 0.79 2.76 -6.70
N VAL A 65 0.67 2.64 -8.03
CA VAL A 65 1.06 1.45 -8.80
C VAL A 65 2.30 1.78 -9.63
N THR A 66 3.35 2.27 -8.97
CA THR A 66 4.58 2.74 -9.63
C THR A 66 5.82 1.95 -9.18
N THR A 67 6.81 1.85 -10.06
CA THR A 67 8.13 1.28 -9.71
C THR A 67 8.81 2.08 -8.59
N ALA A 68 8.60 3.41 -8.56
CA ALA A 68 9.13 4.27 -7.50
C ALA A 68 8.59 3.86 -6.13
N TRP A 69 7.27 3.66 -6.01
CA TRP A 69 6.66 3.17 -4.78
C TRP A 69 7.21 1.79 -4.34
N ARG A 70 7.41 0.86 -5.29
CA ARG A 70 8.04 -0.45 -4.99
C ARG A 70 9.48 -0.29 -4.49
N ARG A 71 10.26 0.62 -5.09
CA ARG A 71 11.64 0.91 -4.64
C ARG A 71 11.68 1.56 -3.26
N ASP A 72 10.72 2.43 -2.95
CA ASP A 72 10.58 3.02 -1.61
C ASP A 72 10.29 1.95 -0.55
N ARG A 73 9.40 0.99 -0.88
CA ARG A 73 9.13 -0.19 -0.04
C ARG A 73 10.39 -1.02 0.22
N ILE A 74 11.21 -1.26 -0.81
CA ILE A 74 12.47 -2.00 -0.70
C ILE A 74 13.50 -1.23 0.14
N ARG A 75 13.61 0.09 -0.06
CA ARG A 75 14.49 0.94 0.75
C ARG A 75 14.11 0.86 2.23
N LEU A 76 12.84 1.00 2.55
CA LEU A 76 12.35 0.88 3.93
C LEU A 76 12.66 -0.51 4.52
N ALA A 77 12.53 -1.59 3.72
CA ALA A 77 12.91 -2.93 4.18
C ALA A 77 14.40 -3.04 4.53
N ARG A 78 15.30 -2.45 3.73
CA ARG A 78 16.75 -2.40 4.03
C ARG A 78 17.05 -1.61 5.30
N GLU A 79 16.37 -0.49 5.50
CA GLU A 79 16.49 0.32 6.71
C GLU A 79 16.02 -0.46 7.94
N GLY A 80 14.90 -1.18 7.83
CA GLY A 80 14.39 -2.08 8.87
C GLY A 80 15.38 -3.19 9.25
N LEU A 81 15.94 -3.90 8.26
CA LEU A 81 16.97 -4.93 8.49
C LEU A 81 18.22 -4.33 9.17
N THR A 82 18.67 -3.17 8.72
CA THR A 82 19.83 -2.48 9.29
C THR A 82 19.57 -2.07 10.75
N ALA A 83 18.36 -1.58 11.06
CA ALA A 83 17.97 -1.23 12.41
C ALA A 83 17.83 -2.46 13.30
N LEU A 84 17.21 -3.54 12.81
CA LEU A 84 17.01 -4.79 13.55
C LEU A 84 18.34 -5.44 13.97
N ARG A 85 19.39 -5.35 13.14
CA ARG A 85 20.74 -5.88 13.45
C ARG A 85 21.43 -5.18 14.62
N LYS A 86 20.95 -4.00 15.06
CA LYS A 86 21.50 -3.27 16.20
C LYS A 86 21.03 -3.81 17.56
N PHE A 87 20.06 -4.73 17.57
CA PHE A 87 19.54 -5.33 18.78
C PHE A 87 20.30 -6.62 19.12
N ASP A 88 20.73 -6.74 20.38
CA ASP A 88 21.42 -7.93 20.88
C ASP A 88 20.43 -9.08 21.08
N ARG A 89 20.52 -10.13 20.25
CA ARG A 89 19.63 -11.31 20.30
C ARG A 89 19.74 -12.09 21.61
N SER A 90 20.87 -12.02 22.31
CA SER A 90 21.04 -12.72 23.59
C SER A 90 20.17 -12.12 24.70
N ARG A 91 19.77 -10.85 24.55
CA ARG A 91 18.94 -10.11 25.51
C ARG A 91 17.45 -10.16 25.20
N MET A 92 17.06 -10.85 24.13
CA MET A 92 15.66 -11.02 23.73
C MET A 92 15.00 -12.19 24.48
N THR A 93 13.71 -12.05 24.77
CA THR A 93 12.86 -13.21 25.12
C THR A 93 12.72 -14.15 23.92
N GLU A 94 12.22 -15.37 24.15
CA GLU A 94 11.95 -16.32 23.07
C GLU A 94 10.95 -15.76 22.04
N THR A 95 9.85 -15.16 22.50
CA THR A 95 8.85 -14.51 21.64
C THR A 95 9.45 -13.37 20.82
N GLU A 96 10.33 -12.57 21.42
CA GLU A 96 11.02 -11.48 20.72
C GLU A 96 11.99 -12.00 19.67
N ARG A 97 12.71 -13.10 19.95
CA ARG A 97 13.58 -13.76 18.96
C ARG A 97 12.77 -14.24 17.76
N VAL A 98 11.67 -14.97 17.99
CA VAL A 98 10.79 -15.44 16.91
C VAL A 98 10.24 -14.26 16.10
N SER A 99 9.83 -13.18 16.77
CA SER A 99 9.31 -11.98 16.09
C SER A 99 10.39 -11.28 15.25
N ALA A 100 11.62 -11.20 15.77
CA ALA A 100 12.76 -10.65 15.05
C ALA A 100 13.14 -11.51 13.84
N ASP A 101 13.19 -12.84 14.00
CA ASP A 101 13.50 -13.77 12.92
C ASP A 101 12.44 -13.71 11.81
N LEU A 102 11.15 -13.62 12.18
CA LEU A 102 10.06 -13.47 11.24
C LEU A 102 10.15 -12.14 10.48
N MET A 103 10.38 -11.02 11.19
CA MET A 103 10.55 -9.71 10.56
C MET A 103 11.76 -9.69 9.62
N GLU A 104 12.90 -10.27 10.03
CA GLU A 104 14.08 -10.39 9.18
C GLU A 104 13.77 -11.15 7.90
N TRP A 105 13.12 -12.32 8.00
CA TRP A 105 12.73 -13.12 6.85
C TRP A 105 11.76 -12.38 5.91
N GLN A 106 10.76 -11.69 6.45
CA GLN A 106 9.80 -10.91 5.66
C GLN A 106 10.47 -9.76 4.91
N LEU A 107 11.30 -8.98 5.59
CA LEU A 107 11.99 -7.84 4.98
C LEU A 107 13.06 -8.27 3.99
N ASP A 108 13.81 -9.32 4.29
CA ASP A 108 14.81 -9.87 3.37
C ASP A 108 14.14 -10.38 2.08
N THR A 109 12.97 -11.01 2.19
CA THR A 109 12.18 -11.41 1.02
C THR A 109 11.85 -10.20 0.13
N VAL A 110 11.38 -9.09 0.72
CA VAL A 110 11.09 -7.86 -0.03
C VAL A 110 12.36 -7.28 -0.67
N VAL A 111 13.51 -7.31 0.02
CA VAL A 111 14.78 -6.83 -0.56
C VAL A 111 15.22 -7.69 -1.75
N ARG A 112 15.04 -9.01 -1.66
CA ARG A 112 15.40 -9.97 -2.72
C ARG A 112 14.52 -9.84 -3.97
N GLU A 113 13.39 -9.14 -3.91
CA GLU A 113 12.53 -8.87 -5.08
C GLU A 113 13.13 -7.81 -6.03
N GLU A 114 14.06 -6.96 -5.58
CA GLU A 114 14.52 -5.81 -6.38
C GLU A 114 15.01 -6.17 -7.80
N PRO A 115 15.84 -7.22 -7.99
CA PRO A 115 16.29 -7.62 -9.33
C PRO A 115 15.15 -8.12 -10.22
N PHE A 116 14.01 -8.49 -9.64
CA PHE A 116 12.88 -9.11 -10.33
C PHE A 116 11.69 -8.15 -10.50
N LEU A 117 11.84 -6.85 -10.22
CA LEU A 117 10.75 -5.88 -10.33
C LEU A 117 10.11 -5.81 -11.73
N ASP A 118 10.87 -6.11 -12.78
CA ASP A 118 10.39 -6.15 -14.17
C ASP A 118 9.54 -7.40 -14.48
N PHE A 119 9.55 -8.43 -13.62
CA PHE A 119 8.71 -9.63 -13.76
C PHE A 119 7.35 -9.48 -13.08
N ASN A 120 7.06 -8.30 -12.50
CA ASN A 120 5.75 -7.99 -11.94
C ASN A 120 4.92 -7.21 -12.96
N PHE A 121 4.07 -7.93 -13.68
CA PHE A 121 3.16 -7.38 -14.68
C PHE A 121 1.99 -6.66 -14.01
N PRO A 122 1.71 -5.37 -14.36
CA PRO A 122 0.67 -4.59 -13.68
C PRO A 122 -0.76 -5.12 -13.87
N PHE A 123 -1.03 -5.81 -14.99
CA PHE A 123 -2.33 -6.38 -15.31
C PHE A 123 -2.21 -7.90 -15.42
N ASP A 124 -3.06 -8.60 -14.70
CA ASP A 124 -3.25 -10.05 -14.80
C ASP A 124 -4.66 -10.42 -14.26
N GLN A 125 -5.06 -11.67 -14.46
CA GLN A 125 -6.41 -12.17 -14.18
C GLN A 125 -6.68 -12.49 -12.69
N CYS A 126 -5.67 -12.44 -11.83
CA CYS A 126 -5.72 -12.90 -10.43
C CYS A 126 -5.36 -11.81 -9.42
N GLY A 127 -4.28 -11.07 -9.63
CA GLY A 127 -3.73 -10.07 -8.70
C GLY A 127 -3.34 -8.75 -9.35
N GLY A 128 -3.70 -8.56 -10.63
CA GLY A 128 -3.42 -7.32 -11.34
C GLY A 128 -4.19 -6.14 -10.77
N VAL A 129 -3.78 -4.93 -11.12
CA VAL A 129 -4.45 -3.69 -10.68
C VAL A 129 -5.95 -3.67 -11.04
N ASN A 130 -6.33 -4.33 -12.14
CA ASN A 130 -7.72 -4.50 -12.58
C ASN A 130 -8.57 -5.33 -11.60
N VAL A 131 -7.95 -6.22 -10.83
CA VAL A 131 -8.62 -7.04 -9.80
C VAL A 131 -8.53 -6.31 -8.45
N ASP A 132 -7.33 -5.89 -8.08
CA ASP A 132 -7.04 -5.32 -6.76
C ASP A 132 -7.82 -4.03 -6.48
N LEU A 133 -7.97 -3.14 -7.47
CA LEU A 133 -8.76 -1.91 -7.29
C LEU A 133 -10.25 -2.21 -7.08
N VAL A 134 -10.78 -3.23 -7.78
CA VAL A 134 -12.17 -3.67 -7.63
C VAL A 134 -12.39 -4.20 -6.22
N TYR A 135 -11.55 -5.11 -5.75
CA TYR A 135 -11.61 -5.63 -4.38
C TYR A 135 -11.45 -4.50 -3.35
N THR A 136 -10.44 -3.64 -3.53
CA THR A 136 -10.10 -2.56 -2.60
C THR A 136 -11.29 -1.65 -2.32
N LEU A 137 -12.07 -1.29 -3.34
CA LEU A 137 -13.22 -0.40 -3.15
C LEU A 137 -14.48 -1.18 -2.77
N THR A 138 -14.80 -2.26 -3.46
CA THR A 138 -16.08 -2.95 -3.25
C THR A 138 -16.13 -3.71 -1.91
N VAL A 139 -14.99 -4.26 -1.46
CA VAL A 139 -14.89 -5.07 -0.25
C VAL A 139 -14.00 -4.39 0.81
N GLY A 140 -12.77 -4.01 0.44
CA GLY A 140 -11.75 -3.59 1.41
C GLY A 140 -11.96 -2.19 2.02
N HIS A 141 -12.74 -1.32 1.37
CA HIS A 141 -13.00 0.03 1.85
C HIS A 141 -13.97 0.00 3.04
N PRO A 142 -13.61 0.51 4.23
CA PRO A 142 -14.55 0.67 5.34
C PRO A 142 -15.69 1.61 4.94
N LEU A 143 -16.93 1.21 5.16
CA LEU A 143 -18.10 2.05 4.87
C LEU A 143 -19.08 1.90 6.02
N LEU A 144 -19.00 2.81 7.00
CA LEU A 144 -19.81 2.78 8.22
C LEU A 144 -20.58 4.09 8.47
N ASN A 145 -20.16 5.19 7.86
CA ASN A 145 -20.72 6.52 8.08
C ASN A 145 -20.61 7.40 6.83
N GLU A 146 -21.12 8.63 6.91
CA GLU A 146 -21.10 9.59 5.80
C GLU A 146 -19.69 9.99 5.36
N ASN A 147 -18.74 10.13 6.30
CA ASN A 147 -17.36 10.47 5.97
C ASN A 147 -16.70 9.35 5.15
N ASP A 148 -16.96 8.09 5.51
CA ASP A 148 -16.51 6.95 4.74
C ASP A 148 -17.08 6.97 3.32
N ALA A 149 -18.35 7.33 3.14
CA ALA A 149 -18.94 7.48 1.81
C ALA A 149 -18.27 8.60 0.98
N SER A 150 -17.88 9.71 1.61
CA SER A 150 -17.07 10.74 0.96
C SER A 150 -15.68 10.23 0.58
N ASN A 151 -15.04 9.46 1.47
CA ASN A 151 -13.71 8.89 1.25
C ASN A 151 -13.73 7.84 0.14
N TYR A 152 -14.79 7.05 0.03
CA TYR A 152 -15.03 6.14 -1.09
C TYR A 152 -14.94 6.87 -2.43
N LEU A 153 -15.68 7.98 -2.58
CA LEU A 153 -15.69 8.78 -3.81
C LEU A 153 -14.33 9.42 -4.09
N ALA A 154 -13.63 9.87 -3.05
CA ALA A 154 -12.28 10.41 -3.18
C ALA A 154 -11.26 9.37 -3.66
N ARG A 155 -11.41 8.10 -3.26
CA ARG A 155 -10.57 7.00 -3.75
C ARG A 155 -11.01 6.55 -5.14
N LEU A 156 -12.31 6.50 -5.41
CA LEU A 156 -12.85 6.16 -6.72
C LEU A 156 -12.36 7.14 -7.80
N SER A 157 -12.25 8.43 -7.50
CA SER A 157 -11.71 9.44 -8.44
C SER A 157 -10.20 9.31 -8.70
N GLN A 158 -9.49 8.48 -7.94
CA GLN A 158 -8.07 8.18 -8.17
C GLN A 158 -7.86 6.88 -8.95
N VAL A 159 -8.91 6.10 -9.19
CA VAL A 159 -8.82 4.80 -9.88
C VAL A 159 -8.24 4.97 -11.29
N SER A 160 -8.66 6.00 -12.02
CA SER A 160 -8.12 6.32 -13.35
C SER A 160 -6.60 6.52 -13.30
N ALA A 161 -6.10 7.31 -12.36
CA ALA A 161 -4.66 7.56 -12.20
C ALA A 161 -3.87 6.27 -11.89
N ARG A 162 -4.40 5.38 -11.05
CA ARG A 162 -3.74 4.08 -10.76
C ARG A 162 -3.69 3.17 -11.99
N ILE A 163 -4.73 3.18 -12.82
CA ILE A 163 -4.73 2.45 -14.10
C ILE A 163 -3.73 3.08 -15.08
N GLU A 164 -3.61 4.40 -15.13
CA GLU A 164 -2.64 5.07 -16.01
C GLU A 164 -1.19 4.78 -15.61
N GLU A 165 -0.89 4.69 -14.32
CA GLU A 165 0.41 4.22 -13.81
C GLU A 165 0.69 2.80 -14.29
N ALA A 166 -0.28 1.90 -14.17
CA ALA A 166 -0.16 0.52 -14.64
C ALA A 166 -0.02 0.39 -16.17
N VAL A 167 -0.72 1.24 -16.94
CA VAL A 167 -0.57 1.34 -18.41
C VAL A 167 0.83 1.80 -18.78
N THR A 168 1.36 2.80 -18.06
CA THR A 168 2.72 3.32 -18.28
C THR A 168 3.75 2.25 -18.02
N GLU A 169 3.62 1.52 -16.91
CA GLU A 169 4.55 0.45 -16.56
C GLU A 169 4.44 -0.74 -17.53
N SER A 170 3.22 -1.13 -17.92
CA SER A 170 3.00 -2.21 -18.89
C SER A 170 3.61 -1.87 -20.25
N ARG A 171 3.52 -0.61 -20.69
CA ARG A 171 4.19 -0.14 -21.91
C ARG A 171 5.70 -0.25 -21.80
N ARG A 172 6.29 0.21 -20.69
CA ARG A 172 7.73 0.12 -20.42
C ARG A 172 8.23 -1.34 -20.45
N LEU A 173 7.45 -2.27 -19.91
CA LEU A 173 7.79 -3.70 -19.94
C LEU A 173 7.64 -4.29 -21.35
N ALA A 174 6.57 -3.94 -22.08
CA ALA A 174 6.37 -4.39 -23.45
C ALA A 174 7.49 -3.92 -24.39
N GLU A 175 8.02 -2.72 -24.21
CA GLU A 175 9.21 -2.21 -24.94
C GLU A 175 10.47 -3.06 -24.70
N LYS A 176 10.53 -3.81 -23.60
CA LYS A 176 11.58 -4.79 -23.30
C LYS A 176 11.26 -6.21 -23.77
N GLY A 177 10.14 -6.40 -24.48
CA GLY A 177 9.63 -7.73 -24.83
C GLY A 177 9.10 -8.51 -23.63
N MET A 178 8.77 -7.84 -22.53
CA MET A 178 8.24 -8.46 -21.32
C MET A 178 6.73 -8.20 -21.21
N PHE A 179 5.95 -9.27 -21.34
CA PHE A 179 4.50 -9.24 -21.17
C PHE A 179 4.01 -10.62 -20.71
N PRO A 180 2.81 -10.71 -20.12
CA PRO A 180 2.27 -12.00 -19.68
C PRO A 180 2.07 -13.00 -20.83
N PRO A 181 2.06 -14.32 -20.54
CA PRO A 181 1.63 -15.36 -21.47
C PRO A 181 0.26 -15.09 -22.11
N LYS A 182 0.04 -15.65 -23.30
CA LYS A 182 -1.15 -15.36 -24.11
C LYS A 182 -2.47 -15.61 -23.37
N PHE A 183 -2.57 -16.72 -22.64
CA PHE A 183 -3.78 -17.07 -21.91
C PHE A 183 -4.08 -16.09 -20.76
N ILE A 184 -3.04 -15.54 -20.11
CA ILE A 184 -3.19 -14.51 -19.08
C ILE A 184 -3.74 -13.25 -19.72
N LEU A 185 -3.10 -12.76 -20.79
CA LEU A 185 -3.57 -11.57 -21.51
C LEU A 185 -5.04 -11.71 -21.96
N GLN A 186 -5.41 -12.85 -22.55
CA GLN A 186 -6.79 -13.11 -22.99
C GLN A 186 -7.79 -13.08 -21.82
N ALA A 187 -7.48 -13.77 -20.72
CA ALA A 187 -8.32 -13.79 -19.54
C ALA A 187 -8.48 -12.39 -18.91
N THR A 188 -7.37 -11.67 -18.76
CA THR A 188 -7.34 -10.29 -18.24
C THR A 188 -8.18 -9.36 -19.11
N ILE A 189 -7.98 -9.37 -20.44
CA ILE A 189 -8.75 -8.53 -21.36
C ILE A 189 -10.24 -8.86 -21.30
N ALA A 190 -10.61 -10.16 -21.26
CA ALA A 190 -12.00 -10.57 -21.16
C ALA A 190 -12.67 -10.06 -19.87
N GLN A 191 -11.99 -10.20 -18.72
CA GLN A 191 -12.47 -9.66 -17.45
C GLN A 191 -12.61 -8.13 -17.50
N MET A 192 -11.62 -7.43 -18.06
CA MET A 192 -11.65 -5.97 -18.17
C MET A 192 -12.77 -5.49 -19.10
N LYS A 193 -13.03 -6.17 -20.23
CA LYS A 193 -14.16 -5.88 -21.12
C LYS A 193 -15.49 -6.09 -20.40
N GLN A 194 -15.63 -7.21 -19.68
CA GLN A 194 -16.82 -7.50 -18.89
C GLN A 194 -17.07 -6.45 -17.79
N PHE A 195 -16.01 -5.87 -17.23
CA PHE A 195 -16.13 -4.83 -16.22
C PHE A 195 -16.74 -3.52 -16.74
N ILE A 196 -16.51 -3.19 -18.02
CA ILE A 196 -16.96 -1.93 -18.63
C ILE A 196 -18.11 -2.08 -19.64
N VAL A 197 -18.63 -3.31 -19.86
CA VAL A 197 -19.68 -3.56 -20.86
C VAL A 197 -21.04 -3.02 -20.43
N SER A 198 -21.33 -3.02 -19.13
CA SER A 198 -22.61 -2.59 -18.58
C SER A 198 -22.71 -1.07 -18.48
N SER A 199 -23.94 -0.55 -18.38
CA SER A 199 -24.15 0.87 -18.02
C SER A 199 -23.41 1.22 -16.73
N PRO A 200 -22.81 2.42 -16.60
CA PRO A 200 -22.07 2.84 -15.40
C PRO A 200 -22.82 2.64 -14.09
N VAL A 201 -24.15 2.80 -14.08
CA VAL A 201 -24.99 2.60 -12.88
C VAL A 201 -25.01 1.15 -12.38
N LEU A 202 -24.75 0.19 -13.29
CA LEU A 202 -24.66 -1.24 -12.99
C LEU A 202 -23.23 -1.71 -12.71
N ASN A 203 -22.24 -0.82 -12.79
CA ASN A 203 -20.85 -1.19 -12.51
C ASN A 203 -20.68 -1.56 -11.02
N PRO A 204 -19.85 -2.56 -10.68
CA PRO A 204 -19.61 -2.96 -9.29
C PRO A 204 -19.18 -1.84 -8.34
N PHE A 205 -18.46 -0.81 -8.82
CA PHE A 205 -18.12 0.35 -7.98
C PHE A 205 -19.35 1.16 -7.56
N VAL A 206 -20.42 1.17 -8.36
CA VAL A 206 -21.65 1.90 -8.04
C VAL A 206 -22.61 1.02 -7.24
N THR A 207 -22.82 -0.22 -7.69
CA THR A 207 -23.83 -1.10 -7.10
C THR A 207 -23.45 -1.54 -5.70
N ALA A 208 -22.22 -2.02 -5.49
CA ALA A 208 -21.75 -2.42 -4.16
C ALA A 208 -21.75 -1.25 -3.18
N PHE A 209 -21.38 -0.05 -3.65
CA PHE A 209 -21.40 1.16 -2.84
C PHE A 209 -22.83 1.53 -2.41
N ALA A 210 -23.78 1.54 -3.35
CA ALA A 210 -25.18 1.84 -3.08
C ALA A 210 -25.83 0.80 -2.16
N GLU A 211 -25.56 -0.49 -2.38
CA GLU A 211 -26.06 -1.58 -1.54
C GLU A 211 -25.57 -1.47 -0.11
N ARG A 212 -24.26 -1.25 0.08
CA ARG A 212 -23.67 -1.10 1.41
C ARG A 212 -24.18 0.15 2.14
N MET A 213 -24.44 1.24 1.42
CA MET A 213 -25.04 2.45 2.01
C MET A 213 -26.52 2.27 2.37
N ARG A 214 -27.26 1.33 1.76
CA ARG A 214 -28.70 1.15 1.99
C ARG A 214 -29.06 0.89 3.45
N GLY A 215 -28.18 0.22 4.19
CA GLY A 215 -28.35 -0.05 5.62
C GLY A 215 -28.06 1.15 6.54
N MET A 216 -27.52 2.25 6.03
CA MET A 216 -27.05 3.38 6.82
C MET A 216 -28.15 4.42 7.05
N LYS A 217 -28.95 4.19 8.09
CA LYS A 217 -30.04 5.09 8.49
C LYS A 217 -29.57 6.50 8.87
N SER A 218 -28.30 6.67 9.23
CA SER A 218 -27.69 7.96 9.55
C SER A 218 -27.50 8.87 8.33
N ILE A 219 -27.52 8.32 7.11
CA ILE A 219 -27.36 9.09 5.87
C ILE A 219 -28.75 9.21 5.21
N PRO A 220 -29.31 10.41 5.02
CA PRO A 220 -30.60 10.58 4.37
C PRO A 220 -30.64 10.00 2.95
N ASP A 221 -31.81 9.54 2.51
CA ASP A 221 -32.03 8.90 1.20
C ASP A 221 -31.54 9.78 0.03
N ALA A 222 -31.88 11.07 0.06
CA ALA A 222 -31.42 12.04 -0.93
C ALA A 222 -29.88 12.16 -0.97
N LYS A 223 -29.21 12.02 0.17
CA LYS A 223 -27.74 12.08 0.25
C LYS A 223 -27.09 10.80 -0.26
N ARG A 224 -27.67 9.63 0.05
CA ARG A 224 -27.23 8.34 -0.52
C ARG A 224 -27.37 8.34 -2.05
N GLU A 225 -28.45 8.92 -2.55
CA GLU A 225 -28.67 9.09 -3.98
C GLU A 225 -27.62 10.01 -4.63
N GLN A 226 -27.29 11.14 -3.99
CA GLN A 226 -26.21 12.02 -4.45
C GLN A 226 -24.86 11.29 -4.52
N PHE A 227 -24.50 10.50 -3.49
CA PHE A 227 -23.27 9.72 -3.50
C PHE A 227 -23.25 8.67 -4.60
N ARG A 228 -24.36 7.94 -4.82
CA ARG A 228 -24.48 6.98 -5.92
C ARG A 228 -24.30 7.66 -7.28
N ALA A 229 -24.97 8.79 -7.50
CA ALA A 229 -24.89 9.53 -8.76
C ALA A 229 -23.47 10.06 -9.02
N GLU A 230 -22.75 10.52 -7.99
CA GLU A 230 -21.36 10.93 -8.14
C GLU A 230 -20.44 9.74 -8.45
N ALA A 231 -20.65 8.58 -7.81
CA ALA A 231 -19.92 7.37 -8.14
C ALA A 231 -20.13 6.96 -9.61
N GLU A 232 -21.39 6.96 -10.07
CA GLU A 232 -21.74 6.67 -11.46
C GLU A 232 -21.06 7.64 -12.44
N LYS A 233 -21.06 8.94 -12.11
CA LYS A 233 -20.39 9.96 -12.91
C LYS A 233 -18.89 9.68 -13.00
N ILE A 234 -18.21 9.40 -11.90
CA ILE A 234 -16.77 9.08 -11.89
C ILE A 234 -16.51 7.82 -12.72
N VAL A 235 -17.33 6.78 -12.57
CA VAL A 235 -17.20 5.55 -13.34
C VAL A 235 -17.30 5.83 -14.83
N ARG A 236 -18.32 6.58 -15.25
CA ARG A 236 -18.56 6.94 -16.66
C ARG A 236 -17.42 7.77 -17.25
N THR A 237 -16.97 8.81 -16.54
CA THR A 237 -16.07 9.82 -17.12
C THR A 237 -14.60 9.53 -16.90
N GLN A 238 -14.25 8.66 -15.94
CA GLN A 238 -12.85 8.40 -15.57
C GLN A 238 -12.50 6.91 -15.64
N VAL A 239 -13.29 6.05 -14.99
CA VAL A 239 -12.96 4.61 -14.87
C VAL A 239 -13.07 3.91 -16.22
N TYR A 240 -14.19 4.07 -16.93
CA TYR A 240 -14.43 3.38 -18.20
C TYR A 240 -13.38 3.75 -19.26
N PRO A 241 -13.06 5.05 -19.49
CA PRO A 241 -11.98 5.43 -20.38
C PRO A 241 -10.61 4.85 -19.98
N ALA A 242 -10.29 4.82 -18.68
CA ALA A 242 -9.02 4.27 -18.22
C ALA A 242 -8.92 2.75 -18.47
N TRP A 243 -9.98 1.99 -18.19
CA TRP A 243 -10.05 0.56 -18.51
C TRP A 243 -9.91 0.32 -20.02
N GLN A 244 -10.61 1.10 -20.84
CA GLN A 244 -10.53 0.99 -22.30
C GLN A 244 -9.11 1.25 -22.81
N LYS A 245 -8.42 2.26 -22.26
CA LYS A 245 -7.02 2.56 -22.59
C LYS A 245 -6.09 1.40 -22.24
N ALA A 246 -6.30 0.75 -21.10
CA ALA A 246 -5.54 -0.44 -20.72
C ALA A 246 -5.84 -1.63 -21.65
N ILE A 247 -7.11 -1.89 -21.99
CA ILE A 247 -7.49 -2.94 -22.95
C ILE A 247 -6.78 -2.70 -24.30
N THR A 248 -6.84 -1.48 -24.83
CA THR A 248 -6.20 -1.12 -26.10
C THR A 248 -4.68 -1.31 -26.07
N LEU A 249 -4.02 -1.10 -24.92
CA LEU A 249 -2.60 -1.42 -24.76
C LEU A 249 -2.32 -2.93 -24.80
N LEU A 250 -3.17 -3.73 -24.13
CA LEU A 250 -2.93 -5.16 -23.95
C LEU A 250 -3.30 -5.99 -25.18
N GLU A 251 -4.31 -5.58 -25.95
CA GLU A 251 -4.84 -6.35 -27.09
C GLU A 251 -3.76 -6.74 -28.14
N PRO A 252 -2.87 -5.83 -28.60
CA PRO A 252 -1.83 -6.20 -29.56
C PRO A 252 -0.83 -7.22 -29.00
N LEU A 253 -0.60 -7.22 -27.68
CA LEU A 253 0.37 -8.11 -27.03
C LEU A 253 -0.05 -9.58 -27.12
N VAL A 254 -1.35 -9.88 -27.26
CA VAL A 254 -1.88 -11.24 -27.43
C VAL A 254 -1.30 -11.92 -28.67
N ASN A 255 -1.01 -11.16 -29.72
CA ASN A 255 -0.44 -11.69 -30.96
C ASN A 255 1.08 -11.89 -30.87
N CYS A 256 1.74 -11.17 -29.97
CA CYS A 256 3.17 -11.31 -29.70
C CYS A 256 3.47 -12.41 -28.68
N ALA A 257 2.48 -12.77 -27.85
CA ALA A 257 2.61 -13.75 -26.80
C ALA A 257 2.48 -15.19 -27.31
N THR A 258 3.32 -16.05 -26.75
CA THR A 258 3.26 -17.51 -26.88
C THR A 258 2.16 -18.10 -26.01
#